data_AF-A0A2N5ZH61-F1
#
_entry.id   AF-A0A2N5ZH61-F1
#
_cell.length_a   1.000
_cell.length_b   1.000
_cell.length_c   1.000
_cell.angle_alpha   90.00
_cell.angle_beta   90.00
_cell.angle_gamma   90.00
#
_symmetry.space_group_name_H-M   'P 1'
#
loop_
_entity.id
_entity.type
_entity.pdbx_description
1 polymer ?
#
loop_
_entity_poly.entity_id
_entity_poly.type
_entity_poly.pdbx_seq_one_letter_code
_entity_poly.pdbx_strand_id
1 'polypeptide(L)'
;NIHTCVDTTGFSTQHIIEKVAKLTDTFLYDIKIIDENLHKKFTGVSAKQVLSNLLWLDQSAKDVVLRFPVIPGITDTQKNLSKVISFVKSLKNINKIDLLPYHNISNGKYTRFGKENKMKDANPITDNEMLELKMEFETIGFEVGIGG
;
A
#
# COMPACT_ATOMS: atom_id res chain seq x y z
N ASN A 1 -22.44 -19.05 3.18
CA ASN A 1 -21.83 -17.70 3.14
C ASN A 1 -20.35 -17.90 2.85
N ILE A 2 -19.81 -17.31 1.77
CA ILE A 2 -18.39 -17.42 1.40
C ILE A 2 -17.74 -16.08 1.74
N HIS A 3 -16.60 -16.10 2.44
CA HIS A 3 -15.84 -14.89 2.72
C HIS A 3 -15.28 -14.27 1.44
N THR A 4 -15.42 -12.96 1.29
CA THR A 4 -15.02 -12.22 0.09
C THR A 4 -13.89 -11.23 0.39
N CYS A 5 -12.87 -11.22 -0.46
CA CYS A 5 -11.72 -10.33 -0.33
C CYS A 5 -11.48 -9.60 -1.65
N VAL A 6 -11.23 -8.29 -1.59
CA VAL A 6 -10.84 -7.47 -2.74
C VAL A 6 -9.47 -6.88 -2.49
N ASP A 7 -8.50 -7.28 -3.33
CA ASP A 7 -7.16 -6.68 -3.38
C ASP A 7 -7.14 -5.57 -4.44
N THR A 8 -6.83 -4.34 -4.03
CA THR A 8 -7.01 -3.17 -4.88
C THR A 8 -6.06 -2.02 -4.53
N THR A 9 -5.75 -1.21 -5.54
CA THR A 9 -5.16 0.12 -5.34
C THR A 9 -6.17 1.19 -4.95
N GLY A 10 -7.47 0.87 -5.09
CA GLY A 10 -8.56 1.81 -4.94
C GLY A 10 -8.56 2.96 -5.94
N PHE A 11 -7.78 2.87 -7.03
CA PHE A 11 -7.86 3.82 -8.14
C PHE A 11 -9.12 3.55 -8.98
N SER A 12 -10.26 4.03 -8.50
CA SER A 12 -11.58 3.87 -9.13
C SER A 12 -12.50 5.02 -8.72
N THR A 13 -13.64 5.18 -9.40
CA THR A 13 -14.65 6.13 -8.94
C THR A 13 -15.22 5.69 -7.60
N GLN A 14 -15.58 6.64 -6.74
CA GLN A 14 -16.13 6.34 -5.42
C GLN A 14 -17.39 5.47 -5.51
N HIS A 15 -18.26 5.72 -6.51
CA HIS A 15 -19.45 4.90 -6.79
C HIS A 15 -19.14 3.41 -6.99
N ILE A 16 -18.02 3.07 -7.63
CA ILE A 16 -17.61 1.67 -7.81
C ILE A 16 -17.13 1.10 -6.48
N ILE A 17 -16.34 1.84 -5.72
CA ILE A 17 -15.87 1.42 -4.38
C ILE A 17 -17.07 1.15 -3.46
N GLU A 18 -18.05 2.04 -3.45
CA GLU A 18 -19.29 1.89 -2.68
C GLU A 18 -20.07 0.61 -3.04
N LYS A 19 -20.18 0.30 -4.33
CA LYS A 19 -20.85 -0.93 -4.78
C LYS A 19 -20.09 -2.18 -4.37
N VAL A 20 -18.77 -2.18 -4.54
CA VAL A 20 -17.92 -3.33 -4.22
C VAL A 20 -17.88 -3.56 -2.71
N ALA A 21 -17.85 -2.50 -1.90
CA ALA A 21 -17.81 -2.59 -0.44
C ALA A 21 -19.01 -3.34 0.15
N LYS A 22 -20.19 -3.25 -0.47
CA LYS A 22 -21.39 -4.00 -0.04
C LYS A 22 -21.26 -5.52 -0.20
N LEU A 23 -20.34 -5.96 -1.05
CA LEU A 23 -20.12 -7.36 -1.42
C LEU A 23 -18.74 -7.86 -0.96
N THR A 24 -18.04 -7.09 -0.12
CA THR A 24 -16.67 -7.37 0.30
C THR A 24 -16.61 -7.46 1.81
N ASP A 25 -16.01 -8.53 2.33
CA ASP A 25 -15.77 -8.68 3.77
C ASP A 25 -14.46 -8.01 4.18
N THR A 26 -13.39 -8.20 3.40
CA THR A 26 -12.07 -7.58 3.62
C THR A 26 -11.53 -6.90 2.37
N PHE A 27 -11.01 -5.68 2.52
CA PHE A 27 -10.17 -5.06 1.51
C PHE A 27 -8.69 -5.23 1.85
N LEU A 28 -7.89 -5.65 0.87
CA LEU A 28 -6.45 -5.42 0.91
C LEU A 28 -6.19 -4.17 0.07
N TYR A 29 -5.73 -3.10 0.70
CA TYR A 29 -5.71 -1.78 0.09
C TYR A 29 -4.30 -1.21 -0.01
N ASP A 30 -3.82 -0.97 -1.22
CA ASP A 30 -2.48 -0.42 -1.42
C ASP A 30 -2.37 1.04 -1.00
N ILE A 31 -1.39 1.32 -0.12
CA ILE A 31 -0.87 2.65 0.13
C ILE A 31 0.60 2.66 -0.28
N LYS A 32 1.04 3.62 -1.10
CA LYS A 32 2.39 3.60 -1.70
C LYS A 32 3.13 4.90 -1.44
N ILE A 33 2.64 5.99 -2.03
CA ILE A 33 3.24 7.32 -1.92
C ILE A 33 2.13 8.33 -1.70
N ILE A 34 2.27 9.19 -0.67
CA ILE A 34 1.26 10.22 -0.34
C ILE A 34 1.47 11.50 -1.15
N ASP A 35 2.72 11.82 -1.47
CA ASP A 35 3.06 12.99 -2.26
C ASP A 35 2.52 12.87 -3.69
N GLU A 36 1.60 13.76 -4.08
CA GLU A 36 0.90 13.71 -5.37
C GLU A 36 1.84 13.66 -6.59
N ASN A 37 2.94 14.43 -6.56
CA ASN A 37 3.85 14.51 -7.68
C ASN A 37 4.70 13.24 -7.79
N LEU A 38 5.20 12.73 -6.67
CA LEU A 38 5.93 11.45 -6.64
C LEU A 38 5.01 10.28 -6.98
N HIS A 39 3.78 10.28 -6.47
CA HIS A 39 2.80 9.25 -6.80
C HIS A 39 2.57 9.20 -8.31
N LYS A 40 2.26 10.34 -8.95
CA LYS A 40 2.13 10.44 -10.41
C LYS A 40 3.38 9.99 -11.15
N LYS A 41 4.57 10.38 -10.67
CA LYS A 41 5.84 9.98 -11.27
C LYS A 41 6.01 8.46 -11.30
N PHE A 42 5.64 7.76 -10.22
CA PHE A 42 5.89 6.33 -10.08
C PHE A 42 4.71 5.44 -10.53
N THR A 43 3.47 5.93 -10.50
CA THR A 43 2.28 5.13 -10.83
C THR A 43 1.54 5.62 -12.09
N GLY A 44 1.82 6.85 -12.54
CA GLY A 44 1.14 7.47 -13.68
C GLY A 44 -0.23 8.09 -13.36
N VAL A 45 -0.72 8.00 -12.12
CA VAL A 45 -2.06 8.46 -11.73
C VAL A 45 -2.03 9.34 -10.48
N SER A 46 -3.15 9.99 -10.15
CA SER A 46 -3.24 10.88 -8.98
C SER A 46 -3.39 10.08 -7.68
N ALA A 47 -2.68 10.48 -6.63
CA ALA A 47 -2.85 9.94 -5.28
C ALA A 47 -4.20 10.35 -4.69
N LYS A 48 -4.72 11.53 -5.06
CA LYS A 48 -5.94 12.11 -4.47
C LYS A 48 -7.12 11.13 -4.52
N GLN A 49 -7.34 10.48 -5.65
CA GLN A 49 -8.45 9.54 -5.82
C GLN A 49 -8.29 8.32 -4.92
N VAL A 50 -7.10 7.73 -4.90
CA VAL A 50 -6.75 6.59 -4.04
C VAL A 50 -6.91 6.95 -2.56
N LEU A 51 -6.40 8.09 -2.12
CA LEU A 51 -6.49 8.49 -0.71
C LEU A 51 -7.93 8.85 -0.32
N SER A 52 -8.71 9.47 -1.21
CA SER A 52 -10.12 9.79 -0.95
C SER A 52 -10.99 8.54 -0.78
N ASN A 53 -10.76 7.51 -1.61
CA ASN A 53 -11.49 6.24 -1.49
C ASN A 53 -11.09 5.48 -0.22
N LEU A 54 -9.83 5.54 0.20
CA LEU A 54 -9.39 4.94 1.45
C LEU A 54 -10.03 5.63 2.67
N LEU A 55 -10.13 6.97 2.68
CA LEU A 55 -10.83 7.70 3.72
C LEU A 55 -12.32 7.34 3.79
N TRP A 56 -12.96 7.08 2.65
CA TRP A 56 -14.33 6.62 2.61
C TRP A 56 -14.48 5.19 3.17
N LEU A 57 -13.55 4.29 2.79
CA LEU A 57 -13.51 2.91 3.28
C LEU A 57 -13.23 2.84 4.78
N ASP A 58 -12.38 3.72 5.31
CA ASP A 58 -12.15 3.84 6.76
C ASP A 58 -13.45 4.06 7.53
N GLN A 59 -14.46 4.70 6.95
CA GLN A 59 -15.75 4.92 7.63
C GLN A 59 -16.82 3.86 7.29
N SER A 60 -16.65 3.11 6.20
CA SER A 60 -17.76 2.36 5.58
C SER A 60 -17.47 0.88 5.33
N ALA A 61 -16.20 0.47 5.28
CA ALA A 61 -15.80 -0.92 5.09
C ALA A 61 -15.90 -1.71 6.39
N LYS A 62 -16.13 -3.01 6.27
CA LYS A 62 -16.14 -3.92 7.43
C LYS A 62 -14.73 -4.16 7.96
N ASP A 63 -13.78 -4.39 7.05
CA ASP A 63 -12.39 -4.69 7.36
C ASP A 63 -11.48 -4.21 6.22
N VAL A 64 -10.35 -3.61 6.58
CA VAL A 64 -9.32 -3.17 5.64
C VAL A 64 -7.95 -3.48 6.22
N VAL A 65 -7.13 -4.15 5.43
CA VAL A 65 -5.69 -4.32 5.68
C VAL A 65 -4.94 -3.45 4.68
N LEU A 66 -4.18 -2.48 5.19
CA LEU A 66 -3.32 -1.67 4.32
C LEU A 66 -2.18 -2.54 3.80
N ARG A 67 -1.84 -2.38 2.52
CA ARG A 67 -0.67 -3.01 1.90
C ARG A 67 0.34 -1.93 1.58
N PHE A 68 1.52 -1.99 2.20
CA PHE A 68 2.59 -1.02 1.96
C PHE A 68 3.81 -1.70 1.32
N PRO A 69 4.04 -1.53 0.01
CA PRO A 69 5.24 -2.03 -0.63
C PRO A 69 6.44 -1.24 -0.14
N VAL A 70 7.45 -1.93 0.40
CA VAL A 70 8.71 -1.36 0.86
C VAL A 70 9.73 -1.49 -0.27
N ILE A 71 9.88 -0.40 -1.02
CA ILE A 71 10.69 -0.33 -2.23
C ILE A 71 11.87 0.62 -1.99
N PRO A 72 13.11 0.10 -2.00
CA PRO A 72 14.34 0.86 -1.77
C PRO A 72 14.45 2.14 -2.60
N GLY A 73 14.68 3.27 -1.93
CA GLY A 73 14.82 4.59 -2.52
C GLY A 73 13.54 5.20 -3.11
N ILE A 74 12.38 4.53 -2.95
CA ILE A 74 11.11 4.97 -3.54
C ILE A 74 10.06 5.17 -2.44
N THR A 75 9.58 4.08 -1.84
CA THR A 75 8.52 4.14 -0.83
C THR A 75 9.09 4.12 0.58
N ASP A 76 10.25 3.53 0.79
CA ASP A 76 10.97 3.45 2.08
C ASP A 76 11.68 4.77 2.48
N THR A 77 11.65 5.80 1.63
CA THR A 77 12.31 7.06 1.95
C THR A 77 11.70 7.69 3.21
N GLN A 78 12.54 8.26 4.09
CA GLN A 78 12.08 8.90 5.33
C GLN A 78 10.96 9.92 5.10
N LYS A 79 11.06 10.68 4.00
CA LYS A 79 10.05 11.68 3.61
C LYS A 79 8.71 11.03 3.28
N ASN A 80 8.70 9.89 2.59
CA ASN A 80 7.47 9.18 2.28
C ASN A 80 6.90 8.50 3.51
N LEU A 81 7.72 7.78 4.28
CA LEU A 81 7.32 7.11 5.53
C LEU A 81 6.67 8.09 6.49
N SER A 82 7.27 9.26 6.73
CA SER A 82 6.70 10.30 7.60
C SER A 82 5.31 10.74 7.13
N LYS A 83 5.08 10.85 5.81
CA LYS A 83 3.76 11.20 5.26
C LYS A 83 2.77 10.04 5.36
N VAL A 84 3.20 8.81 5.10
CA VAL A 84 2.37 7.61 5.24
C VAL A 84 1.92 7.47 6.69
N ILE A 85 2.85 7.51 7.64
CA ILE A 85 2.59 7.49 9.08
C ILE A 85 1.59 8.59 9.46
N SER A 86 1.83 9.83 9.02
CA SER A 86 0.90 10.93 9.31
C SER A 86 -0.49 10.71 8.73
N PHE A 87 -0.61 10.12 7.54
CA PHE A 87 -1.89 9.83 6.91
C PHE A 87 -2.61 8.69 7.63
N VAL A 88 -1.95 7.57 7.89
CA VAL A 88 -2.60 6.40 8.51
C VAL A 88 -3.01 6.68 9.95
N LYS A 89 -2.28 7.53 10.68
CA LYS A 89 -2.70 8.02 12.02
C LYS A 89 -3.99 8.84 12.00
N SER A 90 -4.40 9.37 10.84
CA SER A 90 -5.66 10.10 10.71
C SER A 90 -6.87 9.20 10.48
N LEU A 91 -6.65 7.92 10.16
CA LEU A 91 -7.69 6.91 10.00
C LEU A 91 -8.25 6.53 11.37
N LYS A 92 -9.55 6.22 11.43
CA LYS A 92 -10.25 5.97 12.71
C LYS A 92 -10.50 4.49 12.98
N ASN A 93 -10.73 3.70 11.92
CA ASN A 93 -11.16 2.31 12.06
C ASN A 93 -10.17 1.33 11.42
N ILE A 94 -9.26 1.80 10.56
CA ILE A 94 -8.22 0.98 9.95
C ILE A 94 -6.95 1.01 10.82
N ASN A 95 -6.54 -0.16 11.31
CA ASN A 95 -5.36 -0.32 12.15
C ASN A 95 -4.51 -1.54 11.78
N LYS A 96 -4.68 -2.14 10.59
CA LYS A 96 -3.86 -3.26 10.12
C LYS A 96 -3.04 -2.84 8.90
N ILE A 97 -1.78 -3.24 8.86
CA ILE A 97 -0.88 -2.97 7.73
C ILE A 97 0.09 -4.12 7.50
N ASP A 98 0.16 -4.60 6.26
CA ASP A 98 1.18 -5.54 5.80
C ASP A 98 2.30 -4.78 5.09
N LEU A 99 3.52 -4.91 5.60
CA LEU A 99 4.73 -4.43 4.96
C LEU A 99 5.22 -5.46 3.95
N LEU A 100 5.29 -5.07 2.68
CA LEU A 100 5.61 -5.98 1.57
C LEU A 100 7.02 -5.68 1.04
N PRO A 101 8.06 -6.43 1.45
CA PRO A 101 9.41 -6.22 0.97
C PRO A 101 9.49 -6.42 -0.54
N TYR A 102 10.25 -5.56 -1.23
CA TYR A 102 10.46 -5.70 -2.67
C TYR A 102 11.27 -6.97 -3.00
N HIS A 103 10.80 -7.72 -3.99
CA HIS A 103 11.50 -8.86 -4.55
C HIS A 103 11.64 -8.73 -6.07
N ASN A 104 12.80 -9.06 -6.62
CA ASN A 104 13.10 -8.95 -8.07
C ASN A 104 12.51 -10.10 -8.93
N ILE A 105 11.44 -10.76 -8.45
CA ILE A 105 10.79 -11.88 -9.16
C ILE A 105 10.19 -11.41 -10.50
N SER A 106 9.88 -10.12 -10.62
CA SER A 106 9.28 -9.55 -11.83
C SER A 106 10.23 -9.46 -13.03
N ASN A 107 11.55 -9.60 -12.84
CA ASN A 107 12.55 -9.41 -13.91
C ASN A 107 12.28 -10.30 -15.14
N GLY A 108 11.87 -11.55 -14.93
CA GLY A 108 11.53 -12.46 -16.03
C GLY A 108 10.39 -11.94 -16.92
N LYS A 109 9.41 -11.22 -16.34
CA LYS A 109 8.32 -10.60 -17.10
C LYS A 109 8.83 -9.43 -17.95
N TYR A 110 9.69 -8.59 -17.40
CA TYR A 110 10.30 -7.47 -18.12
C TYR A 110 11.09 -7.96 -19.35
N THR A 111 11.96 -8.96 -19.17
CA THR A 111 12.71 -9.59 -20.25
C THR A 111 11.79 -10.14 -21.34
N ARG A 112 10.72 -10.85 -20.96
CA ARG A 112 9.75 -11.43 -21.93
C ARG A 112 9.05 -10.37 -22.79
N PHE A 113 8.82 -9.17 -22.25
CA PHE A 113 8.20 -8.08 -22.98
C PHE A 113 9.22 -7.13 -23.65
N GLY A 114 10.51 -7.47 -23.64
CA GLY A 114 11.56 -6.60 -24.18
C GLY A 114 11.64 -5.25 -23.49
N LYS A 115 11.25 -5.18 -22.22
CA LYS A 115 11.27 -3.95 -21.40
C LYS A 115 12.42 -3.99 -20.41
N GLU A 116 13.05 -2.84 -20.21
CA GLU A 116 14.03 -2.68 -19.14
C GLU A 116 13.34 -2.64 -17.77
N ASN A 117 13.78 -3.51 -16.85
CA ASN A 117 13.44 -3.37 -15.44
C ASN A 117 14.40 -2.39 -14.77
N LYS A 118 13.93 -1.17 -14.48
CA LYS A 118 14.71 -0.13 -13.80
C LYS A 118 15.06 -0.45 -12.34
N MET A 119 14.45 -1.49 -11.78
CA MET A 119 14.64 -1.94 -10.39
C MET A 119 15.36 -3.28 -10.30
N LYS A 120 16.00 -3.75 -11.39
CA LYS A 120 16.68 -5.06 -11.42
C LYS A 120 17.85 -5.17 -10.45
N ASP A 121 18.51 -4.05 -10.14
CA ASP A 121 19.70 -3.99 -9.29
C ASP A 121 19.38 -3.35 -7.92
N ALA A 122 18.10 -3.18 -7.58
CA ALA A 122 17.70 -2.64 -6.29
C ALA A 122 18.04 -3.64 -5.18
N ASN A 123 18.85 -3.20 -4.22
CA ASN A 123 19.19 -3.99 -3.04
C ASN A 123 17.94 -4.18 -2.18
N PRO A 124 17.53 -5.42 -1.87
CA PRO A 124 16.42 -5.65 -0.95
C PRO A 124 16.71 -4.98 0.40
N ILE A 125 15.64 -4.49 1.03
CA ILE A 125 15.69 -4.09 2.43
C ILE A 125 16.09 -5.28 3.30
N THR A 126 16.92 -5.06 4.31
CA THR A 126 17.36 -6.11 5.23
C THR A 126 16.27 -6.48 6.23
N ASP A 127 16.37 -7.68 6.82
CA ASP A 127 15.41 -8.12 7.85
C ASP A 127 15.38 -7.17 9.05
N ASN A 128 16.53 -6.62 9.46
CA ASN A 128 16.60 -5.65 10.56
C ASN A 128 15.89 -4.34 10.23
N GLU A 129 16.12 -3.77 9.03
CA GLU A 129 15.44 -2.55 8.60
C GLU A 129 13.92 -2.78 8.47
N MET A 130 13.49 -3.97 8.06
CA MET A 130 12.07 -4.35 8.05
C MET A 130 11.47 -4.43 9.45
N LEU A 131 12.20 -4.97 10.42
CA LEU A 131 11.77 -5.02 11.83
C LEU A 131 11.71 -3.62 12.45
N GLU A 132 12.66 -2.74 12.13
CA GLU A 132 12.62 -1.34 12.54
C GLU A 132 11.37 -0.64 12.00
N LEU A 133 11.09 -0.78 10.71
CA LEU A 133 9.89 -0.22 10.10
C LEU A 133 8.61 -0.78 10.70
N LYS A 134 8.57 -2.09 11.00
CA LYS A 134 7.46 -2.73 11.70
C LYS A 134 7.21 -2.08 13.06
N MET A 135 8.26 -1.86 13.85
CA MET A 135 8.15 -1.20 15.16
C MET A 135 7.63 0.24 15.06
N GLU A 136 7.97 0.98 13.99
CA GLU A 136 7.46 2.34 13.78
C GLU A 136 5.93 2.38 13.63
N PHE A 137 5.36 1.45 12.85
CA PHE A 137 3.92 1.31 12.69
C PHE A 137 3.23 0.75 13.94
N GLU A 138 3.85 -0.22 14.63
CA GLU A 138 3.30 -0.75 15.89
C GLU A 138 3.21 0.32 16.99
N THR A 139 4.21 1.21 17.07
CA THR A 139 4.24 2.30 18.06
C THR A 139 3.09 3.29 17.89
N ILE A 140 2.51 3.41 16.69
CA ILE A 140 1.35 4.26 16.41
C ILE A 140 0.02 3.49 16.48
N GLY A 141 0.03 2.25 16.95
CA GLY A 141 -1.18 1.46 17.23
C GLY A 141 -1.64 0.55 16.09
N PHE A 142 -0.78 0.26 15.10
CA PHE A 142 -1.11 -0.69 14.04
C PHE A 142 -0.74 -2.13 14.41
N GLU A 143 -1.57 -3.07 14.00
CA GLU A 143 -1.21 -4.48 13.84
C GLU A 143 -0.42 -4.63 12.53
N VAL A 144 0.82 -5.13 12.60
CA VAL A 144 1.74 -5.10 11.47
C VAL A 144 2.18 -6.50 11.04
N GLY A 145 1.88 -6.87 9.79
CA GLY A 145 2.42 -8.04 9.10
C GLY A 145 3.70 -7.72 8.33
N ILE A 146 4.61 -8.70 8.17
CA ILE A 146 5.69 -8.66 7.19
C ILE A 146 5.47 -9.79 6.21
N GLY A 147 5.33 -9.44 4.92
CA GLY A 147 4.76 -10.36 3.95
C GLY A 147 3.24 -10.47 4.13
N GLY A 148 2.55 -10.83 3.05
CA GLY A 148 1.10 -11.07 3.08
C GLY A 148 0.73 -12.27 2.23
#